data_AF-A0A938IH36-F1
#
_entry.id   AF-A0A938IH36-F1
#
_cell.length_a   1.000
_cell.length_b   1.000
_cell.length_c   1.000
_cell.angle_alpha   90.00
_cell.angle_beta   90.00
_cell.angle_gamma   90.00
#
_symmetry.space_group_name_H-M   'P 1'
#
loop_
_entity.id
_entity.type
_entity.pdbx_description
1 polymer ?
#
loop_
_entity_poly.entity_id
_entity_poly.type
_entity_poly.pdbx_seq_one_letter_code
_entity_poly.pdbx_strand_id
1 'polypeptide(L)'
;MTMLEMVIATTMLTAVLTTVSVVMRTGRGAWEAHESDFTRLEAAHATVRHIVRSARQAESIVAVTSQGNPAGSLSVQMPDGQTLVWSRNGADNSVLFGAGAADQLLADGITQLTFQGYRADGLTATNTVSQIQCLLVTASVNLARDGSPSRTVRSWVTIRTW
;
A
#
# COMPACT_ATOMS: atom_id res chain seq x y z
N MET A 1 50.10 37.74 -9.75
CA MET A 1 48.71 37.36 -10.03
C MET A 1 48.05 38.54 -10.71
N THR A 2 47.70 38.41 -11.98
CA THR A 2 47.15 39.51 -12.79
C THR A 2 45.64 39.66 -12.58
N MET A 3 45.06 40.84 -12.79
CA MET A 3 43.61 41.08 -12.68
C MET A 3 42.80 40.12 -13.57
N LEU A 4 43.35 39.73 -14.72
CA LEU A 4 42.75 38.75 -15.63
C LEU A 4 42.69 37.35 -15.01
N GLU A 5 43.77 36.89 -14.37
CA GLU A 5 43.79 35.59 -13.67
C GLU A 5 42.77 35.55 -12.54
N MET A 6 42.57 36.65 -11.82
CA MET A 6 41.57 36.73 -10.74
C MET A 6 40.14 36.68 -11.30
N VAL A 7 39.86 37.36 -12.42
CA VAL A 7 38.55 37.31 -13.09
C VAL A 7 38.28 35.92 -13.68
N ILE A 8 39.27 35.27 -14.28
CA ILE A 8 39.14 33.89 -14.78
C ILE A 8 38.91 32.90 -13.63
N ALA A 9 39.67 33.02 -12.52
CA ALA A 9 39.50 32.14 -11.37
C ALA A 9 38.11 32.29 -10.71
N THR A 10 37.61 33.52 -10.57
CA THR A 10 36.28 33.79 -9.99
C THR A 10 35.13 33.33 -10.89
N THR A 11 35.28 33.45 -12.22
CA THR A 11 34.28 32.93 -13.17
C THR A 11 34.27 31.40 -13.23
N MET A 12 35.44 30.76 -13.16
CA MET A 12 35.52 29.29 -13.03
C MET A 12 34.90 28.81 -11.72
N LEU A 13 35.18 29.48 -10.61
CA LEU A 13 34.64 29.12 -9.31
C LEU A 13 33.12 29.30 -9.26
N THR A 14 32.57 30.38 -9.83
CA THR A 14 31.11 30.56 -9.92
C THR A 14 30.45 29.52 -10.84
N ALA A 15 31.08 29.13 -11.95
CA ALA A 15 30.58 28.05 -12.81
C ALA A 15 30.56 26.68 -12.09
N VAL A 16 31.59 26.38 -11.30
CA VAL A 16 31.63 25.15 -10.49
C VAL A 16 30.56 25.19 -9.39
N LEU A 17 30.39 26.31 -8.70
CA LEU A 17 29.36 26.44 -7.67
C LEU A 17 27.94 26.30 -8.24
N THR A 18 27.66 26.91 -9.40
CA THR A 18 26.33 26.78 -10.03
C THR A 18 26.06 25.34 -10.46
N THR A 19 27.03 24.66 -11.08
CA THR A 19 26.87 23.26 -11.49
C THR A 19 26.66 22.33 -10.29
N VAL A 20 27.45 22.48 -9.22
CA VAL A 20 27.27 21.70 -7.98
C VAL A 20 25.90 21.99 -7.35
N SER A 21 25.44 23.25 -7.34
CA SER A 21 24.13 23.60 -6.78
C SER A 21 22.97 22.90 -7.51
N VAL A 22 23.06 22.81 -8.84
CA VAL A 22 22.06 22.12 -9.66
C VAL A 22 22.08 20.62 -9.37
N VAL A 23 23.27 20.00 -9.31
CA VAL A 23 23.43 18.57 -8.99
C VAL A 23 22.91 18.23 -7.59
N MET A 24 23.18 19.08 -6.60
CA MET A 24 22.67 18.85 -5.23
C MET A 24 21.14 18.95 -5.17
N ARG A 25 20.56 19.93 -5.88
CA ARG A 25 19.09 20.09 -5.93
C ARG A 25 18.43 18.91 -6.63
N THR A 26 18.96 18.46 -7.77
CA THR A 26 18.41 17.31 -8.49
C THR A 26 18.59 16.01 -7.72
N GLY A 27 19.76 15.83 -7.07
CA GLY A 27 20.02 14.69 -6.19
C GLY A 27 19.03 14.61 -5.03
N ARG A 28 18.78 15.74 -4.36
CA ARG A 28 17.77 15.83 -3.28
C ARG A 28 16.37 15.49 -3.77
N GLY A 29 15.95 16.06 -4.91
CA GLY A 29 14.63 15.78 -5.47
C GLY A 29 14.44 14.30 -5.84
N ALA A 30 15.48 13.66 -6.37
CA ALA A 30 15.45 12.22 -6.67
C ALA A 30 15.36 11.36 -5.40
N TRP A 31 16.06 11.76 -4.33
CA TRP A 31 15.98 11.10 -3.03
C TRP A 31 14.59 11.22 -2.39
N GLU A 32 14.04 12.42 -2.35
CA GLU A 32 12.70 12.68 -1.79
C GLU A 32 11.62 11.88 -2.54
N ALA A 33 11.72 11.81 -3.88
CA ALA A 33 10.81 11.00 -4.69
C ALA A 33 10.91 9.50 -4.34
N HIS A 34 12.14 8.97 -4.25
CA HIS A 34 12.38 7.57 -3.91
C HIS A 34 11.86 7.21 -2.51
N GLU A 35 12.08 8.09 -1.53
CA GLU A 35 11.60 7.89 -0.16
C GLU A 35 10.06 7.86 -0.11
N SER A 36 9.40 8.74 -0.87
CA SER A 36 7.93 8.76 -0.95
C SER A 36 7.37 7.47 -1.59
N ASP A 37 8.03 6.96 -2.63
CA ASP A 37 7.63 5.72 -3.30
C ASP A 37 7.82 4.51 -2.37
N PHE A 38 8.95 4.47 -1.65
CA PHE A 38 9.24 3.43 -0.66
C PHE A 38 8.19 3.41 0.45
N THR A 39 7.86 4.58 1.01
CA THR A 39 6.84 4.71 2.07
C THR A 39 5.48 4.19 1.62
N ARG A 40 5.05 4.49 0.38
CA ARG A 40 3.78 3.99 -0.18
C ARG A 40 3.77 2.48 -0.38
N LEU A 41 4.87 1.92 -0.88
CA LEU A 41 5.01 0.46 -1.03
C LEU A 41 5.03 -0.24 0.32
N GLU A 42 5.71 0.31 1.31
CA GLU A 42 5.74 -0.23 2.66
C GLU A 42 4.33 -0.22 3.28
N ALA A 43 3.56 0.86 3.11
CA ALA A 43 2.16 0.93 3.52
C ALA A 43 1.31 -0.17 2.88
N ALA A 44 1.48 -0.43 1.57
CA ALA A 44 0.80 -1.53 0.87
C ALA A 44 1.20 -2.92 1.41
N HIS A 45 2.48 -3.13 1.72
CA HIS A 45 2.95 -4.38 2.31
C HIS A 45 2.46 -4.55 3.76
N ALA A 46 2.48 -3.48 4.56
CA ALA A 46 2.05 -3.50 5.95
C ALA A 46 0.55 -3.81 6.05
N THR A 47 -0.30 -3.17 5.23
CA THR A 47 -1.74 -3.45 5.18
C THR A 47 -2.04 -4.91 4.85
N VAL A 48 -1.45 -5.44 3.77
CA VAL A 48 -1.64 -6.84 3.37
C VAL A 48 -1.16 -7.79 4.47
N ARG A 49 0.02 -7.56 5.06
CA ARG A 49 0.54 -8.38 6.16
C ARG A 49 -0.35 -8.33 7.39
N HIS A 50 -0.85 -7.15 7.74
CA HIS A 50 -1.75 -6.96 8.87
C HIS A 50 -3.04 -7.77 8.68
N ILE A 51 -3.71 -7.59 7.54
CA ILE A 51 -4.93 -8.33 7.19
C ILE A 51 -4.68 -9.83 7.21
N VAL A 52 -3.62 -10.31 6.54
CA VAL A 52 -3.32 -11.75 6.47
C VAL A 52 -3.03 -12.34 7.85
N ARG A 53 -2.32 -11.62 8.73
CA ARG A 53 -2.04 -12.10 10.09
C ARG A 53 -3.32 -12.24 10.91
N SER A 54 -4.20 -11.25 10.87
CA SER A 54 -5.48 -11.29 11.58
C SER A 54 -6.42 -12.33 10.99
N ALA A 55 -6.54 -12.41 9.67
CA ALA A 55 -7.40 -13.38 8.99
C ALA A 55 -6.96 -14.84 9.21
N ARG A 56 -5.67 -15.13 9.43
CA ARG A 56 -5.19 -16.48 9.81
C ARG A 56 -5.67 -16.92 11.19
N GLN A 57 -5.94 -15.97 12.07
CA GLN A 57 -6.41 -16.22 13.42
C GLN A 57 -7.95 -16.22 13.49
N ALA A 58 -8.62 -15.75 12.45
CA ALA A 58 -10.06 -15.73 12.38
C ALA A 58 -10.64 -17.15 12.27
N GLU A 59 -11.83 -17.31 12.85
CA GLU A 59 -12.62 -18.52 12.80
C GLU A 59 -13.46 -18.60 11.52
N SER A 60 -14.02 -17.45 11.10
CA SER A 60 -14.84 -17.37 9.90
C SER A 60 -14.78 -15.98 9.27
N ILE A 61 -15.14 -15.89 7.98
CA ILE A 61 -15.45 -14.61 7.34
C ILE A 61 -16.90 -14.27 7.66
N VAL A 62 -17.18 -13.01 7.98
CA VAL A 62 -18.54 -12.50 8.23
C VAL A 62 -19.10 -11.85 6.98
N ALA A 63 -18.30 -10.99 6.33
CA ALA A 63 -18.65 -10.35 5.07
C ALA A 63 -17.41 -10.00 4.27
N VAL A 64 -17.54 -10.05 2.95
CA VAL A 64 -16.50 -9.63 2.01
C VAL A 64 -17.15 -8.93 0.83
N THR A 65 -16.59 -7.80 0.41
CA THR A 65 -17.01 -7.15 -0.85
C THR A 65 -16.59 -7.98 -2.05
N SER A 66 -17.37 -7.89 -3.12
CA SER A 66 -17.00 -8.51 -4.39
C SER A 66 -15.65 -7.98 -4.92
N GLN A 67 -14.88 -8.84 -5.59
CA GLN A 67 -13.56 -8.52 -6.14
C GLN A 67 -13.57 -7.32 -7.11
N GLY A 68 -14.70 -7.06 -7.77
CA GLY A 68 -14.86 -5.94 -8.69
C GLY A 68 -14.92 -4.56 -8.03
N ASN A 69 -15.08 -4.48 -6.70
CA ASN A 69 -15.11 -3.22 -5.97
C ASN A 69 -13.70 -2.80 -5.50
N PRO A 70 -13.09 -1.74 -6.05
CA PRO A 70 -11.76 -1.28 -5.64
C PRO A 70 -11.73 -0.68 -4.23
N ALA A 71 -12.89 -0.30 -3.68
CA ALA A 71 -13.09 0.09 -2.28
C ALA A 71 -13.55 -1.12 -1.46
N GLY A 72 -12.74 -2.17 -1.45
CA GLY A 72 -13.09 -3.41 -0.80
C GLY A 72 -13.19 -3.28 0.73
N SER A 73 -14.06 -4.10 1.31
CA SER A 73 -14.14 -4.33 2.75
C SER A 73 -14.16 -5.82 3.06
N LEU A 74 -13.59 -6.15 4.21
CA LEU A 74 -13.53 -7.50 4.77
C LEU A 74 -13.90 -7.41 6.24
N SER A 75 -14.74 -8.33 6.69
CA SER A 75 -14.99 -8.56 8.10
C SER A 75 -14.80 -10.03 8.43
N VAL A 76 -14.11 -10.30 9.53
CA VAL A 76 -13.82 -11.66 10.00
C VAL A 76 -14.19 -11.77 11.47
N GLN A 77 -14.66 -12.94 11.86
CA GLN A 77 -14.95 -13.26 13.25
C GLN A 77 -13.72 -13.89 13.89
N MET A 78 -13.28 -13.31 15.00
CA MET A 78 -12.17 -13.81 15.80
C MET A 78 -12.68 -14.84 16.84
N PRO A 79 -11.81 -15.71 17.38
CA PRO A 79 -12.20 -16.75 18.33
C PRO A 79 -12.75 -16.21 19.68
N ASP A 80 -12.48 -14.95 20.00
CA ASP A 80 -13.03 -14.25 21.17
C ASP A 80 -14.44 -13.69 20.93
N GLY A 81 -15.01 -13.91 19.73
CA GLY A 81 -16.30 -13.39 19.30
C GLY A 81 -16.24 -11.97 18.74
N GLN A 82 -15.08 -11.32 18.72
CA GLN A 82 -14.92 -9.98 18.15
C GLN A 82 -14.92 -10.04 16.62
N THR A 83 -15.63 -9.12 15.98
CA THR A 83 -15.54 -8.95 14.52
C THR A 83 -14.51 -7.89 14.20
N LEU A 84 -13.47 -8.24 13.46
CA LEU A 84 -12.52 -7.27 12.92
C LEU A 84 -12.94 -6.86 11.52
N VAL A 85 -12.87 -5.56 11.22
CA VAL A 85 -13.32 -4.98 9.96
C VAL A 85 -12.19 -4.17 9.33
N TRP A 86 -11.98 -4.37 8.03
CA TRP A 86 -11.16 -3.53 7.17
C TRP A 86 -12.02 -2.93 6.07
N SER A 87 -11.80 -1.67 5.74
CA SER A 87 -12.48 -1.03 4.61
C SER A 87 -11.57 0.03 4.00
N ARG A 88 -11.48 0.05 2.67
CA ARG A 88 -10.86 1.17 1.96
C ARG A 88 -11.89 2.26 1.71
N ASN A 89 -11.59 3.48 2.14
CA ASN A 89 -12.30 4.68 1.72
C ASN A 89 -11.84 5.09 0.31
N GLY A 90 -12.78 5.06 -0.64
CA GLY A 90 -12.52 5.39 -2.04
C GLY A 90 -12.18 6.85 -2.30
N ALA A 91 -12.63 7.77 -1.45
CA ALA A 91 -12.42 9.21 -1.61
C ALA A 91 -10.99 9.61 -1.23
N ASP A 92 -10.50 9.08 -0.12
CA ASP A 92 -9.24 9.54 0.48
C ASP A 92 -8.06 8.57 0.23
N ASN A 93 -8.30 7.41 -0.41
CA ASN A 93 -7.31 6.33 -0.57
C ASN A 93 -6.76 5.77 0.76
N SER A 94 -7.53 5.92 1.83
CA SER A 94 -7.19 5.39 3.15
C SER A 94 -7.80 4.01 3.37
N VAL A 95 -7.08 3.18 4.13
CA VAL A 95 -7.58 1.92 4.66
C VAL A 95 -7.84 2.11 6.14
N LEU A 96 -9.06 1.84 6.54
CA LEU A 96 -9.50 1.86 7.92
C LEU A 96 -9.56 0.43 8.47
N PHE A 97 -9.35 0.30 9.77
CA PHE A 97 -9.38 -0.93 10.54
C PHE A 97 -10.07 -0.67 11.88
N GLY A 98 -10.74 -1.68 12.43
CA GLY A 98 -11.23 -1.62 13.80
C GLY A 98 -12.07 -2.84 14.16
N ALA A 99 -12.55 -2.83 15.39
CA ALA A 99 -13.44 -3.87 15.92
C ALA A 99 -14.90 -3.42 15.81
N GLY A 100 -15.74 -4.24 15.18
CA GLY A 100 -17.15 -3.93 14.88
C GLY A 100 -17.34 -2.93 13.73
N ALA A 101 -16.46 -1.93 13.61
CA ALA A 101 -16.41 -0.97 12.51
C ALA A 101 -14.96 -0.67 12.12
N ALA A 102 -14.75 -0.19 10.90
CA ALA A 102 -13.45 0.27 10.43
C ALA A 102 -13.33 1.79 10.65
N ASP A 103 -12.84 2.19 11.82
CA ASP A 103 -12.81 3.58 12.29
C ASP A 103 -11.39 4.12 12.57
N GLN A 104 -10.38 3.27 12.62
CA GLN A 104 -8.98 3.65 12.85
C GLN A 104 -8.20 3.62 11.54
N LEU A 105 -7.40 4.66 11.29
CA LEU A 105 -6.51 4.70 10.13
C LEU A 105 -5.43 3.61 10.23
N LEU A 106 -5.41 2.69 9.26
CA LEU A 106 -4.38 1.67 9.14
C LEU A 106 -3.28 2.09 8.17
N ALA A 107 -3.66 2.66 7.03
CA ALA A 107 -2.73 3.14 6.01
C ALA A 107 -3.39 4.17 5.09
N ASP A 108 -2.56 4.92 4.40
CA ASP A 108 -2.96 5.91 3.40
C ASP A 108 -2.28 5.62 2.05
N GLY A 109 -2.79 6.20 0.97
CA GLY A 109 -2.25 6.08 -0.38
C GLY A 109 -2.57 4.75 -1.07
N ILE A 110 -3.47 3.94 -0.51
CA ILE A 110 -3.92 2.67 -1.10
C ILE A 110 -5.02 2.96 -2.11
N THR A 111 -4.70 2.83 -3.40
CA THR A 111 -5.61 3.15 -4.51
C THR A 111 -6.61 2.05 -4.79
N GLN A 112 -6.28 0.81 -4.43
CA GLN A 112 -7.17 -0.34 -4.54
C GLN A 112 -6.94 -1.30 -3.39
N LEU A 113 -8.02 -1.77 -2.78
CA LEU A 113 -8.00 -2.89 -1.85
C LEU A 113 -9.10 -3.85 -2.29
N THR A 114 -8.73 -5.06 -2.70
CA THR A 114 -9.69 -6.07 -3.13
C THR A 114 -9.46 -7.39 -2.42
N PHE A 115 -10.56 -8.13 -2.31
CA PHE A 115 -10.63 -9.41 -1.66
C PHE A 115 -11.29 -10.38 -2.64
N GLN A 116 -10.68 -11.54 -2.83
CA GLN A 116 -11.28 -12.63 -3.61
C GLN A 116 -11.31 -13.90 -2.76
N GLY A 117 -12.53 -14.37 -2.49
CA GLY A 117 -12.77 -15.63 -1.80
C GLY A 117 -12.63 -16.82 -2.75
N TYR A 118 -12.09 -17.91 -2.23
CA TYR A 118 -11.95 -19.19 -2.89
C TYR A 118 -12.41 -20.31 -1.96
N ARG A 119 -12.90 -21.40 -2.56
CA ARG A 119 -13.24 -22.63 -1.85
C ARG A 119 -11.99 -23.33 -1.30
N ALA A 120 -12.22 -24.44 -0.60
CA ALA A 120 -11.21 -25.36 -0.07
C ALA A 120 -10.11 -25.74 -1.08
N ASP A 121 -10.48 -25.82 -2.36
CA ASP A 121 -9.58 -26.18 -3.46
C ASP A 121 -8.57 -25.07 -3.80
N GLY A 122 -8.76 -23.84 -3.31
CA GLY A 122 -7.93 -22.68 -3.63
C GLY A 122 -8.01 -22.22 -5.08
N LEU A 123 -8.93 -22.77 -5.88
CA LEU A 123 -9.04 -22.53 -7.31
C LEU A 123 -10.42 -21.98 -7.69
N THR A 124 -11.48 -22.51 -7.08
CA THR A 124 -12.86 -22.10 -7.38
C THR A 124 -13.19 -20.83 -6.61
N ALA A 125 -13.27 -19.71 -7.34
CA ALA A 125 -13.71 -18.44 -6.80
C ALA A 125 -15.15 -18.53 -6.27
N THR A 126 -15.42 -17.94 -5.11
CA THR A 126 -16.76 -17.87 -4.53
C THR A 126 -16.97 -16.56 -3.78
N ASN A 127 -18.20 -16.06 -3.81
CA ASN A 127 -18.65 -14.91 -3.01
C ASN A 127 -19.54 -15.36 -1.85
N THR A 128 -19.85 -16.66 -1.75
CA THR A 128 -20.63 -17.22 -0.65
C THR A 128 -19.73 -17.35 0.56
N VAL A 129 -19.93 -16.48 1.54
CA VAL A 129 -19.08 -16.33 2.73
C VAL A 129 -18.82 -17.67 3.46
N SER A 130 -19.85 -18.51 3.63
CA SER A 130 -19.74 -19.82 4.29
C SER A 130 -18.91 -20.85 3.52
N GLN A 131 -18.56 -20.59 2.26
CA GLN A 131 -17.74 -21.47 1.42
C GLN A 131 -16.32 -20.95 1.21
N ILE A 132 -15.99 -19.77 1.76
CA ILE A 132 -14.65 -19.19 1.60
C ILE A 132 -13.71 -19.81 2.63
N GLN A 133 -12.70 -20.53 2.16
CA GLN A 133 -11.63 -21.10 3.00
C GLN A 133 -10.26 -20.52 2.66
N CYS A 134 -10.13 -19.95 1.46
CA CYS A 134 -8.94 -19.29 0.97
C CYS A 134 -9.32 -17.87 0.52
N LEU A 135 -8.50 -16.89 0.85
CA LEU A 135 -8.71 -15.49 0.49
C LEU A 135 -7.44 -14.94 -0.16
N LEU A 136 -7.61 -14.33 -1.32
CA LEU A 136 -6.57 -13.53 -1.96
C LEU A 136 -6.79 -12.07 -1.61
N VAL A 137 -5.86 -11.49 -0.86
CA VAL A 137 -5.84 -10.08 -0.49
C VAL A 137 -4.93 -9.34 -1.47
N THR A 138 -5.45 -8.28 -2.08
CA THR A 138 -4.72 -7.46 -3.04
C THR A 138 -4.79 -5.99 -2.65
N ALA A 139 -3.64 -5.34 -2.52
CA ALA A 139 -3.53 -3.91 -2.32
C ALA A 139 -2.71 -3.28 -3.45
N SER A 140 -3.15 -2.14 -3.97
CA SER A 140 -2.40 -1.39 -4.98
C SER A 140 -2.13 0.04 -4.54
N VAL A 141 -1.01 0.60 -4.98
CA VAL A 141 -0.59 1.98 -4.76
C VAL A 141 -0.09 2.59 -6.06
N ASN A 142 -0.24 3.90 -6.21
CA ASN A 142 0.34 4.62 -7.35
C ASN A 142 1.67 5.24 -6.95
N LEU A 143 2.70 5.01 -7.78
CA LEU A 143 3.99 5.67 -7.64
C LEU A 143 4.00 6.93 -8.50
N ALA A 144 4.42 8.05 -7.93
CA ALA A 144 4.35 9.34 -8.62
C ALA A 144 5.40 9.44 -9.74
N ARG A 145 6.51 8.71 -9.61
CA ARG A 145 7.69 8.83 -10.46
C ARG A 145 7.48 8.40 -11.92
N ASP A 146 6.72 7.35 -12.22
CA ASP A 146 6.62 6.82 -13.60
C ASP A 146 5.34 7.24 -14.35
N GLY A 147 4.71 8.36 -13.98
CA GLY A 147 3.49 8.82 -14.66
C GLY A 147 2.22 8.04 -14.29
N SER A 148 2.16 7.54 -13.04
CA SER A 148 1.09 6.72 -12.43
C SER A 148 1.08 5.21 -12.75
N PRO A 149 2.21 4.48 -12.72
CA PRO A 149 2.13 3.02 -12.66
C PRO A 149 1.54 2.59 -11.32
N SER A 150 0.55 1.72 -11.39
CA SER A 150 0.04 1.02 -10.21
C SER A 150 1.02 -0.11 -9.86
N ARG A 151 1.44 -0.18 -8.59
CA ARG A 151 2.14 -1.33 -8.02
C ARG A 151 1.17 -2.09 -7.15
N THR A 152 1.13 -3.41 -7.35
CA THR A 152 0.18 -4.27 -6.66
C THR A 152 0.92 -5.30 -5.81
N VAL A 153 0.54 -5.37 -4.53
CA VAL A 153 0.96 -6.39 -3.57
C VAL A 153 -0.18 -7.38 -3.39
N ARG A 154 0.12 -8.68 -3.46
CA ARG A 154 -0.86 -9.75 -3.29
C ARG A 154 -0.38 -10.77 -2.28
N SER A 155 -1.30 -11.30 -1.49
CA SER A 155 -1.00 -12.39 -0.58
C SER A 155 -2.21 -13.30 -0.37
N TRP A 156 -1.91 -14.58 -0.21
CA TRP A 156 -2.90 -15.61 0.10
C TRP A 156 -2.99 -15.83 1.60
N VAL A 157 -4.22 -16.03 2.07
CA VAL A 157 -4.51 -16.48 3.42
C VAL A 157 -5.51 -17.63 3.39
N THR A 158 -5.20 -18.68 4.13
CA THR A 158 -6.13 -19.76 4.45
C THR A 158 -6.77 -19.48 5.81
N ILE A 159 -8.08 -19.68 5.89
CA ILE A 159 -8.86 -19.46 7.11
C ILE A 159 -9.24 -20.83 7.65
N ARG A 160 -9.12 -20.99 8.97
CA ARG A 160 -9.44 -22.24 9.66
C ARG A 160 -10.95 -22.34 9.88
N THR A 161 -11.70 -22.55 8.80
CA THR A 161 -13.13 -22.86 8.90
C THR A 161 -13.26 -24.37 9.13
N TRP A 162 -13.90 -24.76 10.22
CA TRP A 162 -14.17 -26.15 10.62
C TRP A 162 -15.61 -26.53 10.31
#